data_AF-A0A4W6G6J3-F1
#
_entry.id   AF-A0A4W6G6J3-F1
#
_cell.length_a   1.000
_cell.length_b   1.000
_cell.length_c   1.000
_cell.angle_alpha   90.00
_cell.angle_beta   90.00
_cell.angle_gamma   90.00
#
_symmetry.space_group_name_H-M   'P 1'
#
loop_
_entity.id
_entity.type
_entity.pdbx_description
1 polymer ?
#
loop_
_entity_poly.entity_id
_entity_poly.type
_entity_poly.pdbx_seq_one_letter_code
_entity_poly.pdbx_strand_id
1 'polypeptide(L)'
;MYIMLLTLDDYKPTWQDRSGMMIRPKGDQLEITYSVSETESWDDFVHNLNTFLSPYNDSYQVQTNDNCPPDQYFIQEDSGKPVRNNPKRSYRFYGYDRGQPCILIKLNRVIGMLPGKDGQSPYVTCGAKSGKDEWREDSDKIGQLEYYPPNGTFNLMYYPYYGKKAQVNYTQPLVAVKFLNASLNTDINIECKINSNTLSAGSERDKFAGRVSFKLRINDK
;
A
#
# COMPACT_ATOMS: atom_id res chain seq x y z
N MET A 1 -15.34 -10.67 -32.10
CA MET A 1 -14.39 -10.36 -31.00
C MET A 1 -13.12 -9.65 -31.49
N TYR A 2 -12.56 -9.98 -32.66
CA TYR A 2 -11.35 -9.32 -33.22
C TYR A 2 -11.48 -7.80 -33.46
N ILE A 3 -12.60 -7.34 -34.04
CA ILE A 3 -12.84 -5.92 -34.32
C ILE A 3 -12.85 -5.07 -33.04
N MET A 4 -13.33 -5.62 -31.93
CA MET A 4 -13.30 -4.94 -30.62
C MET A 4 -11.85 -4.71 -30.15
N LEU A 5 -10.97 -5.71 -30.29
CA LEU A 5 -9.57 -5.61 -29.88
C LEU A 5 -8.80 -4.54 -30.68
N LEU A 6 -9.13 -4.35 -31.96
CA LEU A 6 -8.52 -3.31 -32.81
C LEU A 6 -8.89 -1.88 -32.41
N THR A 7 -9.96 -1.69 -31.64
CA THR A 7 -10.38 -0.38 -31.13
C THR A 7 -9.80 -0.04 -29.76
N LEU A 8 -9.06 -0.97 -29.14
CA LEU A 8 -8.43 -0.76 -27.85
C LEU A 8 -7.02 -0.20 -28.04
N ASP A 9 -6.65 0.73 -27.17
CA ASP A 9 -5.27 1.21 -27.05
C ASP A 9 -4.49 0.24 -26.15
N ASP A 10 -3.35 -0.25 -26.65
CA ASP A 10 -2.50 -1.21 -25.98
C ASP A 10 -1.82 -0.68 -24.70
N TYR A 11 -1.74 0.64 -24.56
CA TYR A 11 -1.05 1.34 -23.47
C TYR A 11 -2.04 1.96 -22.48
N LYS A 12 -3.25 2.32 -22.92
CA LYS A 12 -4.24 2.99 -22.07
C LYS A 12 -5.63 2.35 -22.16
N PRO A 13 -6.22 1.90 -21.04
CA PRO A 13 -7.57 1.35 -21.05
C PRO A 13 -8.62 2.43 -21.34
N THR A 14 -9.68 2.05 -22.06
CA THR A 14 -10.80 2.94 -22.41
C THR A 14 -11.62 3.37 -21.19
N TRP A 15 -11.74 2.50 -20.19
CA TRP A 15 -12.47 2.75 -18.95
C TRP A 15 -11.58 2.40 -17.75
N GLN A 16 -11.60 3.25 -16.72
CA GLN A 16 -10.81 3.08 -15.51
C GLN A 16 -11.70 3.19 -14.27
N ASP A 17 -11.65 2.16 -13.43
CA ASP A 17 -12.26 2.19 -12.11
C ASP A 17 -11.45 3.05 -11.13
N ARG A 18 -12.10 3.44 -10.03
CA ARG A 18 -11.52 4.30 -9.00
C ARG A 18 -10.34 3.64 -8.28
N SER A 19 -9.44 4.49 -7.78
CA SER A 19 -8.23 4.08 -7.06
C SER A 19 -8.56 3.44 -5.71
N GLY A 20 -8.25 2.15 -5.57
CA GLY A 20 -8.41 1.40 -4.32
C GLY A 20 -7.14 1.30 -3.47
N MET A 21 -7.28 0.84 -2.23
CA MET A 21 -6.16 0.51 -1.34
C MET A 21 -6.15 -0.96 -0.95
N MET A 22 -4.97 -1.51 -0.67
CA MET A 22 -4.80 -2.89 -0.26
C MET A 22 -3.65 -3.03 0.74
N ILE A 23 -3.74 -4.02 1.64
CA ILE A 23 -2.67 -4.35 2.59
C ILE A 23 -1.86 -5.60 2.19
N ARG A 24 -0.65 -5.70 2.76
CA ARG A 24 0.17 -6.92 2.84
C ARG A 24 0.72 -7.06 4.28
N PRO A 25 0.73 -8.27 4.84
CA PRO A 25 0.23 -9.51 4.27
C PRO A 25 -1.29 -9.48 4.12
N LYS A 26 -1.82 -10.35 3.25
CA LYS A 26 -3.26 -10.56 3.16
C LYS A 26 -3.57 -11.81 3.98
N GLY A 27 -4.16 -11.64 5.15
CA GLY A 27 -4.78 -12.77 5.84
C GLY A 27 -6.14 -13.12 5.22
N ASP A 28 -6.76 -14.18 5.70
CA ASP A 28 -8.08 -14.58 5.22
C ASP A 28 -9.11 -13.51 5.56
N GLN A 29 -9.95 -13.15 4.58
CA GLN A 29 -10.94 -12.06 4.69
C GLN A 29 -10.41 -10.71 5.23
N LEU A 30 -9.10 -10.42 5.10
CA LEU A 30 -8.44 -9.25 5.69
C LEU A 30 -8.40 -9.28 7.22
N GLU A 31 -8.27 -10.46 7.80
CA GLU A 31 -7.99 -10.67 9.21
C GLU A 31 -6.56 -11.17 9.40
N ILE A 32 -5.81 -10.52 10.29
CA ILE A 32 -4.46 -10.92 10.67
C ILE A 32 -4.52 -11.37 12.12
N THR A 33 -4.46 -12.68 12.32
CA THR A 33 -4.47 -13.31 13.64
C THR A 33 -3.23 -14.17 13.76
N TYR A 34 -2.45 -13.96 14.82
CA TYR A 34 -1.27 -14.79 15.11
C TYR A 34 -0.97 -14.79 16.61
N SER A 35 -0.16 -15.76 17.06
CA SER A 35 0.36 -15.84 18.43
C SER A 35 1.83 -15.47 18.43
N VAL A 36 2.26 -14.61 19.36
CA VAL A 36 3.66 -14.20 19.49
C VAL A 36 4.54 -15.39 19.90
N SER A 37 4.00 -16.28 20.73
CA SER A 37 4.69 -17.48 21.22
C SER A 37 4.89 -18.56 20.15
N GLU A 38 4.02 -18.62 19.14
CA GLU A 38 4.01 -19.67 18.12
C GLU A 38 4.54 -19.13 16.79
N THR A 39 5.79 -19.46 16.46
CA THR A 39 6.47 -18.98 15.24
C THR A 39 5.76 -19.41 13.96
N GLU A 40 5.18 -20.61 13.94
CA GLU A 40 4.46 -21.14 12.78
C GLU A 40 3.21 -20.30 12.44
N SER A 41 2.61 -19.64 13.43
CA SER A 41 1.41 -18.83 13.24
C SER A 41 1.63 -17.56 12.40
N TRP A 42 2.87 -17.06 12.33
CA TRP A 42 3.22 -15.84 11.58
C TRP A 42 4.31 -16.04 10.54
N ASP A 43 4.96 -17.21 10.48
CA ASP A 43 5.99 -17.50 9.47
C ASP A 43 5.45 -17.34 8.04
N ASP A 44 4.22 -17.79 7.79
CA ASP A 44 3.53 -17.60 6.51
C ASP A 44 3.39 -16.12 6.13
N PHE A 45 3.09 -15.25 7.11
CA PHE A 45 3.01 -13.81 6.86
C PHE A 45 4.36 -13.23 6.47
N VAL A 46 5.43 -13.63 7.17
CA VAL A 46 6.79 -13.19 6.91
C VAL A 46 7.29 -13.71 5.56
N HIS A 47 7.04 -14.97 5.23
CA HIS A 47 7.36 -15.55 3.94
C HIS A 47 6.66 -14.81 2.79
N ASN A 48 5.35 -14.56 2.93
CA ASN A 48 4.58 -13.81 1.94
C ASN A 48 5.09 -12.38 1.76
N LEU A 49 5.49 -11.71 2.85
CA LEU A 49 6.08 -10.38 2.80
C LEU A 49 7.44 -10.38 2.10
N ASN A 50 8.32 -11.34 2.42
CA ASN A 50 9.62 -11.46 1.78
C ASN A 50 9.51 -11.72 0.28
N THR A 51 8.63 -12.65 -0.11
CA THR A 51 8.35 -12.94 -1.52
C THR A 51 7.79 -11.71 -2.24
N PHE A 52 6.85 -11.00 -1.62
CA PHE A 52 6.28 -9.77 -2.17
C PHE A 52 7.31 -8.63 -2.31
N LEU A 53 8.26 -8.54 -1.37
CA LEU A 53 9.29 -7.51 -1.34
C LEU A 53 10.53 -7.84 -2.18
N SER A 54 10.64 -9.06 -2.71
CA SER A 54 11.77 -9.47 -3.56
C SER A 54 12.07 -8.51 -4.73
N PRO A 55 11.08 -7.91 -5.43
CA PRO A 55 11.37 -6.95 -6.49
C PRO A 55 11.87 -5.59 -5.96
N TYR A 56 11.69 -5.27 -4.69
CA TYR A 56 12.05 -3.98 -4.08
C TYR A 56 13.48 -3.96 -3.53
N ASN A 57 14.29 -4.95 -3.88
CA ASN A 57 15.68 -5.02 -3.46
C ASN A 57 16.51 -3.95 -4.19
N ASP A 58 17.25 -3.13 -3.44
CA ASP A 58 18.06 -2.01 -3.98
C ASP A 58 18.98 -2.47 -5.12
N SER A 59 19.62 -3.63 -4.99
CA SER A 59 20.53 -4.14 -6.04
C SER A 59 19.79 -4.45 -7.34
N TYR A 60 18.58 -4.98 -7.24
CA TYR A 60 17.73 -5.27 -8.39
C TYR A 60 17.16 -3.99 -9.00
N GLN A 61 16.78 -3.05 -8.15
CA GLN A 61 16.21 -1.77 -8.53
C GLN A 61 17.24 -0.89 -9.25
N VAL A 62 18.47 -0.77 -8.75
CA VAL A 62 19.53 -0.04 -9.44
C VAL A 62 19.87 -0.63 -10.82
N GLN A 63 19.74 -1.95 -10.99
CA GLN A 63 20.00 -2.61 -12.28
C GLN A 63 18.87 -2.42 -13.30
N THR A 64 17.63 -2.38 -12.82
CA THR A 64 16.43 -2.45 -13.68
C THR A 64 15.74 -1.12 -13.87
N ASN A 65 16.05 -0.13 -13.02
CA ASN A 65 15.32 1.12 -12.91
C ASN A 65 16.23 2.36 -12.78
N ASP A 66 15.73 3.54 -13.16
CA ASP A 66 16.50 4.80 -13.21
C ASP A 66 16.28 5.62 -11.94
N ASN A 67 17.21 6.53 -11.64
CA ASN A 67 17.12 7.40 -10.48
C ASN A 67 16.11 8.53 -10.73
N CYS A 68 15.07 8.62 -9.90
CA CYS A 68 14.04 9.67 -9.99
C CYS A 68 14.25 10.74 -8.91
N PRO A 69 14.08 12.04 -9.24
CA PRO A 69 14.12 13.11 -8.25
C PRO A 69 12.92 12.98 -7.30
N PRO A 70 13.13 13.04 -5.97
CA PRO A 70 12.04 12.97 -5.01
C PRO A 70 11.12 14.19 -5.13
N ASP A 71 9.88 14.02 -4.70
CA ASP A 71 8.85 15.06 -4.51
C ASP A 71 8.38 15.75 -5.80
N GLN A 72 8.72 15.19 -6.95
CA GLN A 72 8.29 15.66 -8.26
C GLN A 72 7.68 14.51 -9.06
N TYR A 73 6.69 14.81 -9.90
CA TYR A 73 6.16 13.80 -10.82
C TYR A 73 7.20 13.40 -11.85
N PHE A 74 7.28 12.10 -12.14
CA PHE A 74 8.16 11.57 -13.16
C PHE A 74 7.45 11.53 -14.52
N ILE A 75 7.06 12.72 -14.99
CA ILE A 75 6.38 12.92 -16.27
C ILE A 75 7.38 12.69 -17.40
N GLN A 76 7.05 11.78 -18.31
CA GLN A 76 7.80 11.52 -19.52
C GLN A 76 6.94 11.76 -20.75
N GLU A 77 7.58 12.33 -21.78
CA GLU A 77 7.01 12.43 -23.12
C GLU A 77 7.00 11.05 -23.80
N ASP A 78 5.98 10.82 -24.63
CA ASP A 78 5.61 9.54 -25.24
C ASP A 78 6.64 9.08 -26.31
N SER A 79 7.86 8.81 -25.84
CA SER A 79 9.05 8.57 -26.68
C SER A 79 9.29 7.08 -26.94
N GLY A 80 8.32 6.22 -26.64
CA GLY A 80 8.36 4.78 -26.94
C GLY A 80 9.44 3.99 -26.18
N LYS A 81 10.14 4.60 -25.22
CA LYS A 81 11.16 3.95 -24.40
C LYS A 81 10.57 3.42 -23.09
N PRO A 82 10.97 2.21 -22.63
CA PRO A 82 10.49 1.65 -21.39
C PRO A 82 10.93 2.49 -20.20
N VAL A 83 9.97 2.86 -19.36
CA VAL A 83 10.18 3.74 -18.20
C VAL A 83 10.66 2.94 -17.00
N ARG A 84 11.62 3.53 -16.29
CA ARG A 84 12.38 2.90 -15.22
C ARG A 84 12.40 3.85 -14.00
N ASN A 85 12.05 3.37 -12.81
CA ASN A 85 12.04 4.17 -11.57
C ASN A 85 12.49 3.34 -10.38
N ASN A 86 13.52 3.80 -9.66
CA ASN A 86 14.18 3.13 -8.55
C ASN A 86 13.54 3.49 -7.19
N PRO A 87 12.60 2.69 -6.66
CA PRO A 87 12.21 2.79 -5.26
C PRO A 87 13.35 2.53 -4.30
N LYS A 88 13.39 3.34 -3.24
CA LYS A 88 14.20 3.06 -2.07
C LYS A 88 13.55 2.00 -1.19
N ARG A 89 14.43 1.12 -0.67
CA ARG A 89 14.28 0.00 0.26
C ARG A 89 13.02 -0.10 1.13
N SER A 90 12.56 -1.35 1.29
CA SER A 90 11.61 -1.80 2.31
C SER A 90 12.32 -2.40 3.55
N TYR A 91 11.72 -2.15 4.72
CA TYR A 91 12.19 -2.56 6.05
C TYR A 91 12.20 -4.10 6.19
N ARG A 92 13.28 -4.68 6.73
CA ARG A 92 13.47 -6.15 6.82
C ARG A 92 12.89 -6.80 8.08
N PHE A 93 12.56 -6.02 9.11
CA PHE A 93 12.11 -6.55 10.40
C PHE A 93 10.63 -6.30 10.60
N TYR A 94 9.77 -7.27 10.26
CA TYR A 94 8.33 -7.06 10.32
C TYR A 94 7.74 -7.04 11.74
N GLY A 95 8.49 -7.44 12.76
CA GLY A 95 8.15 -7.25 14.18
C GLY A 95 7.08 -8.18 14.76
N TYR A 96 6.67 -9.22 14.03
CA TYR A 96 5.72 -10.25 14.51
C TYR A 96 6.22 -10.99 15.76
N ASP A 97 7.53 -11.23 15.83
CA ASP A 97 8.25 -11.84 16.96
C ASP A 97 8.10 -11.07 18.28
N ARG A 98 7.80 -9.77 18.22
CA ARG A 98 7.68 -8.87 19.38
C ARG A 98 6.25 -8.39 19.62
N GLY A 99 5.27 -8.94 18.92
CA GLY A 99 3.89 -8.43 18.95
C GLY A 99 3.76 -7.01 18.37
N GLN A 100 4.73 -6.59 17.54
CA GLN A 100 4.76 -5.27 16.90
C GLN A 100 4.70 -5.42 15.37
N PRO A 101 3.58 -5.91 14.82
CA PRO A 101 3.50 -6.28 13.41
C PRO A 101 3.60 -5.03 12.52
N CYS A 102 4.22 -5.23 11.37
CA CYS A 102 4.36 -4.23 10.32
C CYS A 102 3.47 -4.61 9.13
N ILE A 103 2.48 -3.76 8.85
CA ILE A 103 1.54 -3.95 7.75
C ILE A 103 1.88 -2.98 6.63
N LEU A 104 2.10 -3.51 5.43
CA LEU A 104 2.36 -2.71 4.24
C LEU A 104 1.04 -2.30 3.59
N ILE A 105 0.95 -1.04 3.21
CA ILE A 105 -0.17 -0.43 2.53
C ILE A 105 0.27 -0.07 1.12
N LYS A 106 -0.56 -0.48 0.17
CA LYS A 106 -0.36 -0.31 -1.27
C LYS A 106 -1.55 0.46 -1.83
N LEU A 107 -1.26 1.50 -2.62
CA LEU A 107 -2.23 2.13 -3.49
C LEU A 107 -2.33 1.36 -4.83
N ASN A 108 -3.55 1.19 -5.35
CA ASN A 108 -3.75 0.57 -6.66
C ASN A 108 -3.14 1.43 -7.77
N ARG A 109 -2.55 0.77 -8.77
CA ARG A 109 -1.92 1.41 -9.92
C ARG A 109 -3.00 1.76 -10.94
N VAL A 110 -3.19 3.05 -11.21
CA VAL A 110 -4.10 3.54 -12.25
C VAL A 110 -3.27 4.34 -13.27
N ILE A 111 -3.46 4.04 -14.56
CA ILE A 111 -2.66 4.64 -15.62
C ILE A 111 -2.97 6.14 -15.72
N GLY A 112 -1.95 6.99 -15.65
CA GLY A 112 -2.07 8.45 -15.71
C GLY A 112 -2.51 9.12 -14.40
N MET A 113 -2.62 8.38 -13.29
CA MET A 113 -3.06 8.95 -12.01
C MET A 113 -2.01 9.89 -11.41
N LEU A 114 -2.46 11.07 -11.00
CA LEU A 114 -1.68 12.10 -10.28
C LEU A 114 -2.33 12.33 -8.89
N PRO A 115 -1.89 11.61 -7.85
CA PRO A 115 -2.56 11.60 -6.55
C PRO A 115 -2.17 12.78 -5.64
N GLY A 116 -1.67 13.88 -6.22
CA GLY A 116 -1.29 15.10 -5.52
C GLY A 116 -1.29 16.32 -6.44
N LYS A 117 -1.34 17.51 -5.85
CA LYS A 117 -1.19 18.80 -6.53
C LYS A 117 -0.29 19.71 -5.70
N ASP A 118 0.39 20.65 -6.36
CA ASP A 118 1.21 21.68 -5.73
C ASP A 118 2.35 21.09 -4.85
N GLY A 119 2.92 19.96 -5.27
CA GLY A 119 3.99 19.26 -4.55
C GLY A 119 3.54 18.46 -3.32
N GLN A 120 2.25 18.42 -3.01
CA GLN A 120 1.74 17.66 -1.88
C GLN A 120 1.62 16.18 -2.22
N SER A 121 2.45 15.35 -1.58
CA SER A 121 2.38 13.89 -1.68
C SER A 121 1.16 13.36 -0.91
N PRO A 122 0.40 12.40 -1.47
CA PRO A 122 -0.66 11.73 -0.73
C PRO A 122 -0.06 10.91 0.43
N TYR A 123 -0.79 10.80 1.52
CA TYR A 123 -0.33 10.08 2.72
C TYR A 123 -1.42 9.25 3.36
N VAL A 124 -1.01 8.20 4.07
CA VAL A 124 -1.93 7.27 4.73
C VAL A 124 -2.10 7.65 6.20
N THR A 125 -3.34 7.63 6.66
CA THR A 125 -3.68 7.67 8.09
C THR A 125 -4.47 6.42 8.45
N CYS A 126 -4.08 5.77 9.54
CA CYS A 126 -4.77 4.59 10.07
C CYS A 126 -5.31 4.92 11.46
N GLY A 127 -6.47 4.36 11.78
CA GLY A 127 -7.06 4.47 13.10
C GLY A 127 -8.14 3.42 13.30
N ALA A 128 -8.83 3.49 14.43
CA ALA A 128 -9.97 2.63 14.68
C ALA A 128 -11.07 2.91 13.66
N LYS A 129 -11.69 1.85 13.17
CA LYS A 129 -12.79 1.97 12.21
C LYS A 129 -13.99 2.64 12.90
N SER A 130 -14.30 3.89 12.51
CA SER A 130 -15.43 4.64 13.05
C SER A 130 -16.70 4.35 12.26
N GLY A 131 -17.54 3.43 12.74
CA GLY A 131 -18.92 3.22 12.26
C GLY A 131 -19.94 4.13 12.96
N LYS A 132 -21.15 4.25 12.39
CA LYS A 132 -22.29 4.99 13.00
C LYS A 132 -22.81 4.33 14.28
N ASP A 133 -22.62 3.03 14.40
CA ASP A 133 -22.89 2.22 15.59
C ASP A 133 -21.62 1.40 15.84
N GLU A 134 -20.96 1.60 17.00
CA GLU A 134 -19.75 0.88 17.46
C GLU A 134 -18.48 1.22 16.60
N TRP A 135 -17.34 1.73 17.09
CA TRP A 135 -16.35 1.17 18.03
C TRP A 135 -15.33 2.26 18.44
N ARG A 136 -15.70 3.21 19.31
CA ARG A 136 -14.73 4.18 19.85
C ARG A 136 -13.64 3.50 20.70
N GLU A 137 -13.95 2.34 21.26
CA GLU A 137 -13.07 1.57 22.16
C GLU A 137 -11.83 0.98 21.47
N ASP A 138 -11.88 0.74 20.15
CA ASP A 138 -10.73 0.16 19.45
C ASP A 138 -9.59 1.17 19.28
N SER A 139 -9.85 2.47 19.44
CA SER A 139 -8.81 3.51 19.37
C SER A 139 -7.77 3.32 20.48
N ASP A 140 -8.23 2.97 21.68
CA ASP A 140 -7.34 2.74 22.82
C ASP A 140 -6.57 1.41 22.68
N LYS A 141 -7.13 0.44 21.93
CA LYS A 141 -6.51 -0.87 21.70
C LYS A 141 -5.42 -0.85 20.62
N ILE A 142 -5.49 0.05 19.64
CA ILE A 142 -4.46 0.17 18.59
C ILE A 142 -3.12 0.66 19.17
N GLY A 143 -3.19 1.59 20.14
CA GLY A 143 -2.05 2.27 20.71
C GLY A 143 -1.28 3.12 19.69
N GLN A 144 0.03 3.24 19.90
CA GLN A 144 0.88 4.09 19.06
C GLN A 144 1.22 3.41 17.73
N LEU A 145 1.04 4.16 16.64
CA LEU A 145 1.40 3.77 15.28
C LEU A 145 2.66 4.50 14.82
N GLU A 146 3.49 3.82 14.05
CA GLU A 146 4.65 4.39 13.38
C GLU A 146 4.59 4.11 11.88
N TYR A 147 4.92 5.13 11.08
CA TYR A 147 4.81 5.09 9.62
C TYR A 147 6.19 5.12 8.96
N TYR A 148 6.33 4.32 7.90
CA TYR A 148 7.54 4.26 7.09
C TYR A 148 7.19 4.35 5.60
N PRO A 149 7.68 5.37 4.85
CA PRO A 149 8.50 6.49 5.30
C PRO A 149 7.78 7.38 6.34
N PRO A 150 8.49 8.27 7.04
CA PRO A 150 7.88 9.22 7.98
C PRO A 150 6.68 9.92 7.34
N ASN A 151 5.63 10.14 8.12
CA ASN A 151 4.33 10.67 7.67
C ASN A 151 3.51 9.75 6.75
N GLY A 152 3.99 8.55 6.41
CA GLY A 152 3.23 7.58 5.62
C GLY A 152 2.92 8.07 4.20
N THR A 153 3.82 8.85 3.60
CA THR A 153 3.64 9.47 2.28
C THR A 153 3.99 8.54 1.14
N PHE A 154 3.22 8.59 0.05
CA PHE A 154 3.64 8.06 -1.24
C PHE A 154 4.27 9.19 -2.06
N ASN A 155 5.59 9.12 -2.27
CA ASN A 155 6.32 10.16 -2.98
C ASN A 155 5.81 10.35 -4.42
N LEU A 156 5.70 11.59 -4.88
CA LEU A 156 5.23 11.92 -6.23
C LEU A 156 6.10 11.32 -7.35
N MET A 157 7.37 11.01 -7.07
CA MET A 157 8.31 10.43 -8.04
C MET A 157 7.86 9.10 -8.64
N TYR A 158 6.95 8.39 -7.97
CA TYR A 158 6.39 7.13 -8.47
C TYR A 158 5.21 7.32 -9.43
N TYR A 159 4.75 8.54 -9.63
CA TYR A 159 3.59 8.85 -10.46
C TYR A 159 3.98 9.74 -11.65
N PRO A 160 3.25 9.65 -12.78
CA PRO A 160 2.15 8.73 -13.03
C PRO A 160 2.61 7.31 -13.43
N TYR A 161 1.71 6.34 -13.28
CA TYR A 161 1.91 4.99 -13.84
C TYR A 161 1.51 4.99 -15.32
N TYR A 162 2.33 4.41 -16.20
CA TYR A 162 2.10 4.37 -17.65
C TYR A 162 1.64 3.00 -18.17
N GLY A 163 1.38 2.04 -17.27
CA GLY A 163 0.94 0.71 -17.66
C GLY A 163 2.08 -0.30 -17.76
N LYS A 164 1.74 -1.59 -17.72
CA LYS A 164 2.74 -2.67 -17.66
C LYS A 164 3.55 -2.77 -18.95
N LYS A 165 2.96 -2.41 -20.09
CA LYS A 165 3.62 -2.42 -21.40
C LYS A 165 4.70 -1.33 -21.49
N ALA A 166 4.41 -0.13 -20.98
CA ALA A 166 5.36 0.98 -20.96
C ALA A 166 6.38 0.88 -19.80
N GLN A 167 5.98 0.31 -18.65
CA GLN A 167 6.83 0.21 -17.45
C GLN A 167 6.84 -1.23 -16.92
N VAL A 168 7.60 -2.10 -17.57
CA VAL A 168 7.63 -3.54 -17.25
C VAL A 168 8.11 -3.80 -15.81
N ASN A 169 9.13 -3.04 -15.36
CA ASN A 169 9.75 -3.19 -14.05
C ASN A 169 9.21 -2.19 -13.01
N TYR A 170 8.04 -1.60 -13.27
CA TYR A 170 7.47 -0.62 -12.35
C TYR A 170 7.12 -1.25 -11.01
N THR A 171 7.74 -0.71 -9.98
CA THR A 171 7.50 -0.99 -8.57
C THR A 171 6.81 0.20 -7.94
N GLN A 172 5.53 0.01 -7.64
CA GLN A 172 4.70 0.97 -6.92
C GLN A 172 5.29 1.35 -5.56
N PRO A 173 4.96 2.52 -5.02
CA PRO A 173 5.36 2.86 -3.68
C PRO A 173 4.55 2.08 -2.64
N LEU A 174 5.17 1.87 -1.48
CA LEU A 174 4.59 1.19 -0.32
C LEU A 174 4.74 2.09 0.90
N VAL A 175 3.77 2.01 1.81
CA VAL A 175 3.85 2.62 3.14
C VAL A 175 3.72 1.51 4.17
N ALA A 176 4.66 1.40 5.09
CA ALA A 176 4.59 0.49 6.23
C ALA A 176 3.93 1.20 7.41
N VAL A 177 3.03 0.50 8.09
CA VAL A 177 2.44 0.90 9.37
C VAL A 177 2.82 -0.12 10.39
N LYS A 178 3.59 0.30 11.39
CA LYS A 178 4.06 -0.54 12.47
C LYS A 178 3.24 -0.24 13.72
N PHE A 179 2.70 -1.29 14.32
CA PHE A 179 1.95 -1.22 15.57
C PHE A 179 2.94 -1.37 16.72
N LEU A 180 3.14 -0.34 17.53
CA LEU A 180 4.15 -0.36 18.60
C LEU A 180 3.58 -0.88 19.92
N ASN A 181 2.32 -0.56 20.21
CA ASN A 181 1.66 -0.86 21.48
C ASN A 181 0.21 -1.28 21.28
N ALA A 182 -0.01 -2.33 20.50
CA ALA A 182 -1.35 -2.89 20.29
C ALA A 182 -1.74 -3.81 21.44
N SER A 183 -3.00 -3.74 21.88
CA SER A 183 -3.54 -4.61 22.93
C SER A 183 -3.57 -6.07 22.50
N LEU A 184 -3.03 -6.92 23.37
CA LEU A 184 -2.97 -8.37 23.15
C LEU A 184 -4.31 -9.06 23.49
N ASN A 185 -4.55 -10.21 22.88
CA ASN A 185 -5.70 -11.10 23.08
C ASN A 185 -7.06 -10.45 22.78
N THR A 186 -7.07 -9.32 22.08
CA THR A 186 -8.28 -8.59 21.68
C THR A 186 -8.36 -8.42 20.17
N ASP A 187 -9.58 -8.36 19.66
CA ASP A 187 -9.85 -8.02 18.27
C ASP A 187 -9.81 -6.51 18.09
N ILE A 188 -9.04 -6.04 17.11
CA ILE A 188 -8.87 -4.62 16.80
C ILE A 188 -9.28 -4.37 15.35
N ASN A 189 -10.28 -3.53 15.14
CA ASN A 189 -10.72 -3.15 13.79
C ASN A 189 -10.03 -1.86 13.34
N ILE A 190 -9.14 -1.99 12.37
CA ILE A 190 -8.36 -0.86 11.83
C ILE A 190 -8.92 -0.45 10.48
N GLU A 191 -8.99 0.86 10.25
CA GLU A 191 -9.27 1.46 8.95
C GLU A 191 -8.13 2.42 8.58
N CYS A 192 -7.51 2.18 7.43
CA CYS A 192 -6.51 3.05 6.84
C CYS A 192 -7.10 3.79 5.64
N LYS A 193 -6.86 5.09 5.54
CA LYS A 193 -7.38 5.98 4.49
C LYS A 193 -6.24 6.71 3.80
N ILE A 194 -6.39 6.94 2.50
CA ILE A 194 -5.51 7.83 1.73
C ILE A 194 -6.03 9.26 1.85
N ASN A 195 -5.16 10.18 2.26
CA ASN A 195 -5.40 11.61 2.22
C ASN A 195 -4.66 12.19 1.03
N SER A 196 -5.39 12.88 0.17
CA SER A 196 -4.88 13.50 -1.05
C SER A 196 -5.76 14.69 -1.38
N ASN A 197 -5.16 15.71 -2.00
CA ASN A 197 -5.87 16.89 -2.48
C ASN A 197 -6.49 16.69 -3.88
N THR A 198 -6.15 15.61 -4.60
CA THR A 198 -6.71 15.30 -5.93
C THR A 198 -7.62 14.08 -5.94
N LEU A 199 -7.39 13.11 -5.04
CA LEU A 199 -8.23 11.93 -4.96
C LEU A 199 -9.52 12.21 -4.19
N SER A 200 -10.66 11.87 -4.78
CA SER A 200 -11.96 11.99 -4.11
C SER A 200 -12.04 11.05 -2.91
N ALA A 201 -12.57 11.54 -1.78
CA ALA A 201 -12.90 10.69 -0.65
C ALA A 201 -13.85 9.57 -1.09
N GLY A 202 -13.53 8.32 -0.70
CA GLY A 202 -14.32 7.14 -1.05
C GLY A 202 -15.80 7.28 -0.67
N SER A 203 -16.68 6.64 -1.45
CA SER A 203 -18.10 6.55 -1.11
C SER A 203 -18.34 5.45 -0.08
N GLU A 204 -19.37 5.58 0.75
CA GLU A 204 -19.77 4.52 1.68
C GLU A 204 -20.08 3.18 0.98
N ARG A 205 -20.47 3.23 -0.30
CA ARG A 205 -20.74 2.04 -1.11
C ARG A 205 -19.47 1.31 -1.57
N ASP A 206 -18.35 2.01 -1.68
CA ASP A 206 -17.08 1.43 -2.11
C ASP A 206 -16.10 1.39 -0.93
N LYS A 207 -16.06 0.22 -0.27
CA LYS A 207 -15.24 -0.02 0.92
C LYS A 207 -13.74 -0.01 0.62
N PHE A 208 -13.32 -0.05 -0.64
CA PHE A 208 -11.91 -0.07 -1.03
C PHE A 208 -11.45 1.22 -1.72
N ALA A 209 -12.38 2.06 -2.18
CA ALA A 209 -12.05 3.38 -2.74
C ALA A 209 -11.38 4.28 -1.69
N GLY A 210 -10.05 4.45 -1.82
CA GLY A 210 -9.26 5.30 -0.93
C GLY A 210 -9.24 4.87 0.54
N ARG A 211 -9.69 3.67 0.89
CA ARG A 211 -9.60 3.12 2.25
C ARG A 211 -9.45 1.61 2.23
N VAL A 212 -8.93 1.04 3.32
CA VAL A 212 -8.87 -0.39 3.55
C VAL A 212 -9.12 -0.66 5.03
N SER A 213 -10.07 -1.54 5.32
CA SER A 213 -10.31 -2.02 6.68
C SER A 213 -9.80 -3.45 6.83
N PHE A 214 -9.21 -3.74 7.97
CA PHE A 214 -8.74 -5.08 8.32
C PHE A 214 -8.84 -5.27 9.84
N LYS A 215 -8.89 -6.54 10.25
CA LYS A 215 -8.92 -6.93 11.66
C LYS A 215 -7.55 -7.42 12.07
N LEU A 216 -7.09 -7.00 13.24
CA LEU A 216 -5.83 -7.44 13.84
C LEU A 216 -6.10 -8.07 15.20
N ARG A 217 -5.55 -9.27 15.42
CA ARG A 217 -5.54 -9.94 16.72
C ARG A 217 -4.15 -10.51 16.98
N ILE A 218 -3.55 -10.12 18.09
CA ILE A 218 -2.23 -10.58 18.52
C ILE A 218 -2.42 -11.36 19.81
N ASN A 219 -2.16 -12.66 19.80
CA ASN A 219 -2.27 -13.50 21.00
C ASN A 219 -0.90 -13.64 21.70
N ASP A 220 -0.90 -13.67 23.03
CA ASP A 220 0.32 -13.89 23.82
C ASP A 220 0.65 -15.38 23.93
N LYS A 221 -0.38 -16.24 23.95
CA LYS A 221 -0.30 -17.71 23.98
C LYS A 221 -1.30 -18.29 23.02
#